data_AF-A0A5N5HLK4-F1
#
_entry.id   AF-A0A5N5HLK4-F1
#
_cell.length_a   1.000
_cell.length_b   1.000
_cell.length_c   1.000
_cell.angle_alpha   90.00
_cell.angle_beta   90.00
_cell.angle_gamma   90.00
#
_symmetry.space_group_name_H-M   'P 1'
#
loop_
_entity.id
_entity.type
_entity.pdbx_description
1 polymer ?
#
loop_
_entity_poly.entity_id
_entity_poly.type
_entity_poly.pdbx_seq_one_letter_code
_entity_poly.pdbx_strand_id
1 'polypeptide(L)'
;MLKWGFREKALGLEPDEVTYIGVLAACSHGGLVAEDQRYFREMSSVYKLRPQTEHYGCTVDLLGRAGLINEAEEFVENMPTEPDAFVWGALLGPVGSMEK
;
A
#
# COMPACT_ATOMS: atom_id res chain seq x y z
N MET A 1 -6.69 -19.61 0.71
CA MET A 1 -7.15 -18.70 1.79
C MET A 1 -6.09 -18.65 2.88
N LEU A 2 -4.98 -17.94 2.63
CA LEU A 2 -3.83 -17.90 3.52
C LEU A 2 -3.98 -16.72 4.48
N LYS A 3 -4.24 -17.03 5.76
CA LYS A 3 -4.14 -16.11 6.88
C LYS A 3 -2.66 -15.78 7.12
N TRP A 4 -2.11 -14.82 6.38
CA TRP A 4 -0.69 -14.45 6.46
C TRP A 4 -0.42 -13.25 7.40
N GLY A 5 -1.37 -12.32 7.55
CA GLY A 5 -1.14 -11.04 8.24
C GLY A 5 -1.29 -10.98 9.77
N PHE A 6 -1.32 -12.10 10.50
CA PHE A 6 -1.62 -12.06 11.96
C PHE A 6 -0.63 -12.81 12.86
N ARG A 7 0.44 -13.42 12.33
CA ARG A 7 1.40 -14.20 13.14
C ARG A 7 2.67 -13.45 13.58
N GLU A 8 2.94 -12.23 13.11
CA GLU A 8 4.14 -11.50 13.58
C GLU A 8 4.04 -11.01 15.03
N LYS A 9 2.83 -10.78 15.56
CA LYS A 9 2.68 -10.54 17.01
C LYS A 9 2.96 -11.76 17.89
N ALA A 10 3.15 -12.95 17.32
CA ALA A 10 3.38 -14.18 18.09
C ALA A 10 4.87 -14.52 18.32
N LEU A 11 5.81 -13.85 17.63
CA LEU A 11 7.25 -14.11 17.75
C LEU A 11 8.06 -12.96 18.38
N GLY A 12 7.44 -11.82 18.68
CA GLY A 12 8.15 -10.64 19.20
C GLY A 12 9.06 -9.96 18.18
N LEU A 13 8.82 -10.19 16.88
CA LEU A 13 9.52 -9.52 15.79
C LEU A 13 8.79 -8.21 15.46
N GLU A 14 9.52 -7.10 15.45
CA GLU A 14 8.98 -5.82 14.99
C GLU A 14 8.90 -5.84 13.46
N PRO A 15 7.79 -5.39 12.86
CA PRO A 15 7.67 -5.27 11.42
C PRO A 15 8.67 -4.23 10.89
N ASP A 16 9.25 -4.51 9.73
CA ASP A 16 10.13 -3.59 8.99
C ASP A 16 9.43 -3.06 7.72
N GLU A 17 10.17 -2.29 6.92
CA GLU A 17 9.68 -1.75 5.65
C GLU A 17 9.19 -2.87 4.71
N VAL A 18 9.88 -4.00 4.65
CA VAL A 18 9.52 -5.11 3.76
C VAL A 18 8.23 -5.79 4.22
N THR A 19 8.06 -5.98 5.53
CA THR A 19 6.80 -6.47 6.11
C THR A 19 5.63 -5.57 5.70
N TYR A 20 5.80 -4.25 5.77
CA TYR A 20 4.74 -3.31 5.40
C TYR A 20 4.42 -3.31 3.90
N ILE A 21 5.39 -3.49 3.01
CA ILE A 21 5.11 -3.73 1.57
C ILE A 21 4.19 -4.94 1.40
N GLY A 22 4.48 -6.06 2.09
CA GLY A 22 3.66 -7.26 2.02
C GLY A 22 2.23 -7.04 2.53
N VAL A 23 2.07 -6.29 3.62
CA VAL A 23 0.76 -5.93 4.19
C VAL A 23 -0.05 -5.06 3.24
N LEU A 24 0.55 -4.00 2.68
CA LEU A 24 -0.11 -3.08 1.76
C LEU A 24 -0.47 -3.76 0.43
N ALA A 25 0.43 -4.58 -0.12
CA ALA A 25 0.15 -5.38 -1.31
C ALA A 25 -1.04 -6.34 -1.09
N ALA A 26 -1.13 -6.98 0.07
CA ALA A 26 -2.26 -7.82 0.41
C ALA A 26 -3.57 -7.01 0.52
N CYS A 27 -3.52 -5.79 1.04
CA CYS A 27 -4.67 -4.89 1.07
C CYS A 27 -5.08 -4.45 -0.33
N SER A 28 -4.10 -4.12 -1.21
CA SER A 28 -4.36 -3.81 -2.62
C SER A 28 -5.09 -4.96 -3.31
N HIS A 29 -4.55 -6.17 -3.25
CA HIS A 29 -5.18 -7.35 -3.84
C HIS A 29 -6.57 -7.66 -3.26
N GLY A 30 -6.79 -7.34 -1.99
CA GLY A 30 -8.07 -7.54 -1.30
C GLY A 30 -9.09 -6.41 -1.49
N GLY A 31 -8.72 -5.28 -2.10
CA GLY A 31 -9.57 -4.10 -2.19
C GLY A 31 -9.85 -3.43 -0.83
N LEU A 32 -8.94 -3.59 0.15
CA LEU A 32 -9.14 -3.19 1.54
C LEU A 32 -8.62 -1.76 1.80
N VAL A 33 -9.31 -0.76 1.25
CA VAL A 33 -8.89 0.66 1.29
C VAL A 33 -8.69 1.19 2.71
N ALA A 34 -9.60 0.88 3.63
CA ALA A 34 -9.53 1.39 4.99
C ALA A 34 -8.35 0.80 5.79
N GLU A 35 -8.11 -0.50 5.60
CA GLU A 35 -7.00 -1.23 6.21
C GLU A 35 -5.66 -0.76 5.67
N ASP A 36 -5.54 -0.59 4.36
CA ASP A 36 -4.33 -0.09 3.70
C ASP A 36 -3.91 1.27 4.28
N GLN A 37 -4.84 2.24 4.29
CA GLN A 37 -4.59 3.56 4.86
C GLN A 37 -4.24 3.52 6.35
N ARG A 38 -4.85 2.60 7.11
CA ARG A 38 -4.50 2.41 8.52
C ARG A 38 -3.06 1.92 8.66
N TYR A 39 -2.70 0.86 7.93
CA TYR A 39 -1.36 0.28 8.01
C TYR A 39 -0.29 1.25 7.50
N PHE A 40 -0.55 1.96 6.40
CA PHE A 40 0.33 3.00 5.89
C PHE A 40 0.60 4.10 6.94
N ARG A 41 -0.41 4.52 7.72
CA ARG A 41 -0.20 5.47 8.82
C ARG A 41 0.51 4.86 10.02
N GLU A 42 0.21 3.60 10.35
CA GLU A 42 0.82 2.91 11.50
C GLU A 42 2.32 2.71 11.31
N MET A 43 2.80 2.44 10.08
CA MET A 43 4.24 2.22 9.84
C MET A 43 5.08 3.40 10.34
N SER A 44 4.65 4.63 10.07
CA SER A 44 5.37 5.84 10.48
C SER A 44 5.02 6.30 11.90
N SER A 45 3.75 6.23 12.28
CA SER A 45 3.31 6.75 13.59
C SER A 45 3.69 5.83 14.74
N VAL A 46 3.57 4.52 14.56
CA VAL A 46 3.79 3.49 15.59
C VAL A 46 5.21 2.92 15.49
N TYR A 47 5.59 2.43 14.31
CA TYR A 47 6.87 1.73 14.12
C TYR A 47 8.02 2.62 13.66
N LYS A 48 7.76 3.93 13.47
CA LYS A 48 8.76 4.95 13.07
C LYS A 48 9.49 4.63 11.77
N LEU A 49 8.88 3.82 10.91
CA LEU A 49 9.39 3.47 9.59
C LEU A 49 9.08 4.58 8.59
N ARG A 50 10.03 4.85 7.71
CA ARG A 50 9.87 5.85 6.65
C ARG A 50 9.26 5.16 5.42
N PRO A 51 8.11 5.61 4.90
CA PRO A 51 7.54 5.04 3.69
C PRO A 51 8.49 5.27 2.51
N GLN A 52 8.69 4.21 1.73
CA GLN A 52 9.47 4.19 0.49
C GLN A 52 8.53 4.05 -0.71
N THR A 53 9.06 4.28 -1.91
CA THR A 53 8.30 4.33 -3.17
C THR A 53 7.40 3.11 -3.39
N GLU A 54 7.86 1.91 -2.98
CA GLU A 54 7.11 0.66 -3.05
C GLU A 54 5.81 0.70 -2.21
N HIS A 55 5.87 1.30 -1.01
CA HIS A 55 4.71 1.46 -0.14
C HIS A 55 3.68 2.41 -0.77
N TYR A 56 4.15 3.51 -1.35
CA TYR A 56 3.29 4.45 -2.05
C TYR A 56 2.63 3.80 -3.26
N GLY A 57 3.41 3.06 -4.06
CA GLY A 57 2.88 2.36 -5.22
C GLY A 57 1.80 1.34 -4.88
N CYS A 58 1.93 0.61 -3.76
CA CYS A 58 0.86 -0.28 -3.28
C CYS A 58 -0.44 0.47 -2.95
N THR A 59 -0.34 1.63 -2.29
CA THR A 59 -1.50 2.45 -1.92
C THR A 59 -2.16 3.03 -3.18
N VAL A 60 -1.36 3.52 -4.14
CA VAL A 60 -1.83 4.10 -5.40
C VAL A 60 -2.51 3.04 -6.28
N ASP A 61 -1.93 1.84 -6.41
CA ASP A 61 -2.54 0.72 -7.14
C ASP A 61 -3.91 0.34 -6.54
N LEU A 62 -4.01 0.29 -5.21
CA LEU A 62 -5.28 0.02 -4.52
C LEU A 62 -6.33 1.10 -4.80
N LEU A 63 -5.98 2.38 -4.65
CA LEU A 63 -6.89 3.50 -4.89
C LEU A 63 -7.34 3.54 -6.37
N GLY A 64 -6.41 3.33 -7.30
CA GLY A 64 -6.69 3.19 -8.73
C GLY A 64 -7.69 2.07 -9.03
N ARG A 65 -7.45 0.86 -8.49
CA ARG A 65 -8.35 -0.29 -8.64
C ARG A 65 -9.71 -0.07 -7.99
N ALA A 66 -9.79 0.70 -6.90
CA ALA A 66 -11.02 1.04 -6.22
C ALA A 66 -11.83 2.14 -6.94
N GLY A 67 -11.29 2.75 -8.01
CA GLY A 67 -11.91 3.87 -8.72
C GLY A 67 -11.76 5.22 -7.99
N LEU A 68 -10.90 5.28 -6.97
CA LEU A 68 -10.60 6.46 -6.16
C LEU A 68 -9.44 7.25 -6.80
N ILE A 69 -9.65 7.66 -8.06
CA ILE A 69 -8.59 8.24 -8.89
C ILE A 69 -8.12 9.59 -8.34
N ASN A 70 -9.04 10.43 -7.87
CA ASN A 70 -8.68 11.73 -7.29
C ASN A 70 -7.86 11.55 -6.02
N GLU A 71 -8.22 10.58 -5.16
CA GLU A 71 -7.43 10.24 -3.97
C GLU A 71 -6.07 9.68 -4.36
N ALA A 72 -5.98 8.87 -5.42
CA ALA A 72 -4.71 8.35 -5.92
C ALA A 72 -3.78 9.47 -6.42
N GLU A 73 -4.30 10.44 -7.16
CA GLU A 73 -3.56 11.62 -7.62
C GLU A 73 -3.07 12.48 -6.45
N GLU A 74 -3.96 12.83 -5.51
CA GLU A 74 -3.60 13.59 -4.32
C GLU A 74 -2.53 12.86 -3.50
N PHE A 75 -2.60 11.52 -3.43
CA PHE A 75 -1.62 10.73 -2.70
C PHE A 75 -0.22 10.79 -3.36
N VAL A 76 -0.16 10.75 -4.69
CA VAL A 76 1.09 10.92 -5.46
C VAL A 76 1.65 12.33 -5.31
N GLU A 77 0.80 13.35 -5.35
CA GLU A 77 1.21 14.76 -5.19
C GLU A 77 1.80 15.05 -3.79
N ASN A 78 1.32 14.34 -2.77
CA ASN A 78 1.80 14.49 -1.40
C ASN A 78 3.04 13.64 -1.08
N MET A 79 3.61 12.94 -2.06
CA MET A 79 4.84 12.18 -1.85
C MET A 79 6.01 13.11 -1.49
N PRO A 80 6.83 12.76 -0.48
CA PRO A 80 8.00 13.55 -0.09
C PRO A 80 9.16 13.42 -1.08
N THR A 81 9.03 12.55 -2.09
CA THR A 81 10.05 12.23 -3.10
C THR A 81 9.38 12.10 -4.46
N GLU A 82 10.15 12.29 -5.52
CA GLU A 82 9.64 12.16 -6.90
C GLU A 82 9.10 10.74 -7.16
N PRO A 83 7.87 10.59 -7.69
CA PRO A 83 7.30 9.29 -8.03
C PRO A 83 8.08 8.64 -9.17
N ASP A 84 8.37 7.35 -9.04
CA ASP A 84 9.07 6.59 -10.07
C ASP A 84 8.10 5.96 -11.09
N ALA A 85 8.65 5.23 -12.07
CA ALA A 85 7.85 4.55 -13.08
C ALA A 85 6.85 3.54 -12.49
N PHE A 86 7.13 2.97 -11.32
CA PHE A 86 6.22 2.05 -10.65
C PHE A 86 4.98 2.79 -10.12
N VAL A 87 5.16 3.93 -9.45
CA VAL A 87 4.04 4.75 -8.97
C VAL A 87 3.20 5.32 -10.11
N TRP A 88 3.85 5.85 -11.15
CA TRP A 88 3.12 6.32 -12.34
C TRP A 88 2.38 5.18 -13.05
N GLY A 89 2.98 3.99 -13.11
CA GLY A 89 2.33 2.79 -13.66
C GLY A 89 1.09 2.41 -12.86
N ALA A 90 1.17 2.42 -11.53
CA ALA A 90 0.06 2.14 -10.64
C ALA A 90 -1.11 3.13 -10.81
N LEU A 91 -0.81 4.41 -11.03
CA LEU A 91 -1.82 5.45 -11.28
C LEU A 91 -2.46 5.34 -12.67
N LEU A 92 -1.64 5.16 -13.71
CA LEU A 92 -2.07 5.22 -15.12
C LEU A 92 -2.69 3.91 -15.62
N GLY A 93 -2.44 2.80 -14.95
CA GLY A 93 -2.91 1.49 -15.40
C GLY A 93 -2.99 0.49 -14.27
N PRO A 94 -4.17 0.25 -13.68
CA PRO A 94 -4.39 -0.97 -12.92
C PRO A 94 -4.40 -2.15 -13.90
N VAL A 95 -3.22 -2.68 -14.25
CA VAL A 95 -3.12 -3.88 -15.08
C VAL A 95 -3.64 -5.06 -14.27
N GLY A 96 -4.81 -5.55 -14.69
CA GLY A 96 -5.35 -6.86 -14.39
C GLY A 96 -6.14 -6.98 -13.09
N SER A 97 -7.44 -6.67 -13.16
CA SER A 97 -8.53 -7.55 -12.64
C SER A 97 -9.90 -6.91 -12.87
N MET A 98 -10.20 -6.54 -14.12
CA MET A 98 -11.60 -6.51 -14.58
C MET A 98 -11.94 -7.92 -15.06
N GLU A 99 -12.43 -8.77 -14.15
CA GLU A 99 -13.32 -9.87 -14.52
C GLU A 99 -14.67 -9.61 -13.84
N LYS A 100 -15.60 -9.03 -14.60
CA LYS A 100 -17.02 -9.38 -14.59
C LYS A 100 -17.56 -9.27 -16.01
#